data_AF-A0A924RAI2-F1
#
_entry.id   AF-A0A924RAI2-F1
#
_cell.length_a   1.000
_cell.length_b   1.000
_cell.length_c   1.000
_cell.angle_alpha   90.00
_cell.angle_beta   90.00
_cell.angle_gamma   90.00
#
_symmetry.space_group_name_H-M   'P 1'
#
loop_
_entity.id
_entity.type
_entity.pdbx_description
1 polymer ?
#
loop_
_entity_poly.entity_id
_entity_poly.type
_entity_poly.pdbx_seq_one_letter_code
_entity_poly.pdbx_strand_id
1 'polypeptide(L)' 'ARRVLVVDLATSTRDLVGIDETEHLGSEGGGLRQRLAFDPERTTAARVLAAVSEQVEVLDLTVDEPDVEDVVRRVYAARR' A
#
# COMPACT_ATOMS: atom_id res chain seq x y z
N ALA A 1 -10.29 -9.98 -2.27
CA ALA A 1 -10.53 -8.68 -1.61
C ALA A 1 -9.23 -7.90 -1.60
N ARG A 2 -9.27 -6.58 -1.87
CA ARG A 2 -8.06 -5.74 -1.92
C ARG A 2 -7.36 -5.74 -0.56
N ARG A 3 -6.03 -5.70 -0.51
CA ARG A 3 -5.23 -5.59 0.72
C ARG A 3 -4.36 -4.35 0.69
N VAL A 4 -3.93 -3.87 1.86
CA VAL A 4 -3.06 -2.70 1.99
C VAL A 4 -1.76 -3.11 2.65
N LEU A 5 -0.64 -2.90 1.98
CA LEU A 5 0.69 -2.97 2.56
C LEU A 5 1.05 -1.58 3.09
N VAL A 6 1.26 -1.46 4.40
CA VAL A 6 1.82 -0.28 5.05
C VAL A 6 3.30 -0.55 5.28
N VAL A 7 4.16 0.35 4.84
CA VAL A 7 5.62 0.28 5.04
C VAL A 7 6.12 1.50 5.79
N ASP A 8 7.00 1.27 6.75
CA ASP A 8 7.82 2.28 7.39
C ASP A 8 9.23 2.24 6.80
N LEU A 9 9.73 3.40 6.39
CA LEU A 9 10.95 3.55 5.62
C LEU A 9 12.05 4.17 6.48
N ALA A 10 13.30 3.79 6.21
CA ALA A 10 14.46 4.32 6.94
C ALA A 10 14.71 5.81 6.69
N THR A 11 14.28 6.31 5.54
CA THR A 11 14.38 7.72 5.15
C THR A 11 13.09 8.18 4.47
N SER A 12 12.79 9.47 4.58
CA SER A 12 11.67 10.08 3.87
C SER A 12 11.93 10.01 2.36
N THR A 13 10.94 9.51 1.63
CA THR A 13 11.00 9.39 0.17
C THR A 13 9.81 10.07 -0.49
N ARG A 14 9.89 10.27 -1.82
CA ARG A 14 8.69 10.59 -2.61
C ARG A 14 7.73 9.41 -2.58
N ASP A 15 6.49 9.66 -2.98
CA ASP A 15 5.48 8.61 -3.08
C ASP A 15 5.98 7.43 -3.94
N LEU A 16 5.82 6.22 -3.42
CA LEU A 16 6.20 4.95 -4.05
C LEU A 16 5.23 4.60 -5.19
N VAL A 17 5.21 5.45 -6.21
CA VAL A 17 4.43 5.26 -7.43
C VAL A 17 5.22 4.42 -8.43
N GLY A 18 4.52 3.58 -9.19
CA GLY A 18 5.16 2.70 -10.20
C GLY A 18 5.64 1.36 -9.65
N ILE A 19 5.25 0.98 -8.43
CA ILE A 19 5.41 -0.40 -7.94
C ILE A 19 4.36 -1.29 -8.63
N ASP A 20 4.82 -2.34 -9.31
CA ASP A 20 3.96 -3.23 -10.08
C ASP A 20 2.80 -3.80 -9.26
N GLU A 21 1.61 -3.84 -9.86
CA GLU A 21 0.39 -4.40 -9.25
C GLU A 21 -0.07 -3.70 -7.96
N THR A 22 0.32 -2.43 -7.79
CA THR A 22 -0.10 -1.60 -6.63
C THR A 22 -0.71 -0.26 -7.03
N GLU A 23 -1.48 0.31 -6.10
CA GLU A 23 -1.91 1.71 -6.10
C GLU A 23 -1.41 2.37 -4.81
N HIS A 24 -0.77 3.53 -4.93
CA HIS A 24 -0.42 4.33 -3.77
C HIS A 24 -1.68 4.97 -3.18
N LEU A 25 -1.89 4.76 -1.87
CA LEU A 25 -3.05 5.30 -1.15
C LEU A 25 -2.73 6.57 -0.36
N GLY A 26 -1.45 6.80 -0.05
CA GLY A 26 -1.03 7.96 0.72
C GLY A 26 0.28 7.75 1.46
N SER A 27 0.84 8.89 1.89
CA SER A 27 2.10 9.00 2.60
C SER A 27 1.93 9.84 3.86
N GLU A 28 2.58 9.42 4.94
CA GLU A 28 2.59 10.07 6.25
C GLU A 28 4.02 10.40 6.68
N GLY A 29 4.16 11.34 7.62
CA GLY A 29 5.48 11.74 8.14
C GLY A 29 6.42 12.27 7.04
N GLY A 30 5.88 12.89 5.99
CA GLY A 30 6.66 13.34 4.84
C GLY A 30 7.19 12.20 3.96
N GLY A 31 6.53 11.04 3.93
CA GLY A 31 6.95 9.88 3.14
C GLY A 31 7.79 8.87 3.90
N LEU A 32 7.83 8.96 5.24
CA LEU A 32 8.44 7.94 6.11
C LEU A 32 7.55 6.71 6.24
N ARG A 33 6.22 6.89 6.19
CA ARG A 33 5.26 5.80 6.17
C ARG A 33 4.43 5.91 4.91
N GLN A 34 4.30 4.83 4.16
CA GLN A 34 3.51 4.82 2.92
C GLN A 34 2.58 3.62 2.86
N ARG A 35 1.44 3.80 2.19
CA ARG A 35 0.40 2.76 2.04
C ARG A 35 0.20 2.41 0.58
N LEU A 36 0.33 1.12 0.26
CA LEU A 36 0.19 0.58 -1.09
C LEU A 36 -0.91 -0.47 -1.10
N ALA A 37 -1.93 -0.29 -1.93
CA ALA A 37 -2.99 -1.28 -2.05
C ALA A 37 -2.75 -2.21 -3.24
N PHE A 38 -2.91 -3.51 -3.03
CA PHE A 38 -2.70 -4.54 -4.05
C PHE A 38 -3.84 -5.56 -4.05
N ASP A 39 -3.96 -6.29 -5.16
CA ASP A 39 -4.88 -7.40 -5.29
C ASP A 39 -4.16 -8.73 -4.99
N PRO A 40 -4.52 -9.47 -3.92
CA PRO A 40 -3.88 -10.74 -3.58
C PRO A 40 -4.09 -11.85 -4.63
N GLU A 41 -5.03 -11.69 -5.57
CA GLU A 41 -5.21 -12.62 -6.69
C GLU A 41 -4.22 -12.36 -7.84
N ARG A 42 -3.63 -11.15 -7.91
CA ARG A 42 -2.69 -10.74 -8.97
C ARG A 42 -1.23 -10.70 -8.50
N THR A 43 -1.00 -10.32 -7.25
CA THR A 43 0.34 -10.25 -6.64
C THR A 43 0.30 -10.65 -5.17
N THR A 44 1.46 -10.78 -4.54
CA THR A 44 1.57 -11.09 -3.10
C THR A 44 2.22 -9.93 -2.36
N ALA A 45 1.91 -9.79 -1.07
CA ALA A 45 2.58 -8.81 -0.20
C ALA A 45 4.11 -8.96 -0.26
N ALA A 46 4.62 -10.19 -0.34
CA ALA A 46 6.05 -10.45 -0.44
C ALA A 46 6.66 -9.93 -1.76
N ARG A 47 5.96 -10.08 -2.90
CA ARG A 47 6.41 -9.52 -4.18
C ARG A 47 6.41 -8.00 -4.17
N VAL A 48 5.35 -7.40 -3.63
CA VAL A 48 5.24 -5.95 -3.49
C VAL A 48 6.36 -5.43 -2.58
N LEU A 49 6.56 -6.06 -1.42
CA LEU A 49 7.62 -5.70 -0.49
C LEU A 49 9.00 -5.80 -1.15
N ALA A 50 9.27 -6.87 -1.89
CA ALA A 50 10.55 -7.02 -2.60
C ALA A 50 10.78 -5.85 -3.58
N ALA A 51 9.78 -5.48 -4.38
CA ALA A 51 9.86 -4.36 -5.31
C ALA A 51 10.05 -3.00 -4.61
N VAL A 52 9.44 -2.80 -3.44
CA VAL A 52 9.67 -1.61 -2.61
C VAL A 52 11.10 -1.61 -2.06
N SER A 53 11.57 -2.75 -1.55
CA SER A 53 12.91 -2.89 -0.97
C SER A 53 14.05 -2.73 -1.99
N GLU A 54 13.78 -2.86 -3.29
CA GLU A 54 14.73 -2.51 -4.35
C GLU A 54 14.95 -0.99 -4.49
N GLN A 55 13.98 -0.18 -4.04
CA GLN A 55 14.02 1.28 -4.17
C GLN A 55 14.42 1.98 -2.88
N VAL A 56 14.01 1.45 -1.73
CA VAL A 56 14.21 2.08 -0.42
C VAL A 56 14.28 1.03 0.70
N GLU A 57 15.06 1.31 1.73
CA GLU A 57 15.13 0.48 2.93
C GLU A 57 13.83 0.56 3.76
N VAL A 58 13.21 -0.60 3.96
CA VAL A 58 12.00 -0.77 4.78
C VAL A 58 12.41 -1.21 6.19
N LEU A 59 11.99 -0.44 7.20
CA LEU A 59 12.24 -0.72 8.62
C LEU A 59 11.18 -1.63 9.24
N ASP A 60 9.92 -1.40 8.91
CA ASP A 60 8.79 -2.16 9.43
C ASP A 60 7.67 -2.24 8.38
N LEU A 61 6.80 -3.23 8.53
CA LEU A 61 5.66 -3.42 7.62
C LEU A 61 4.45 -4.02 8.32
N THR A 62 3.27 -3.65 7.86
CA THR A 62 2.00 -4.26 8.24
C THR A 62 1.16 -4.51 6.99
N VAL A 63 0.43 -5.63 6.96
CA VAL A 63 -0.54 -5.91 5.89
C VAL A 63 -1.93 -5.86 6.48
N ASP A 64 -2.69 -4.84 6.11
CA ASP A 64 -4.06 -4.64 6.54
C ASP A 64 -5.03 -5.22 5.51
N GLU A 65 -6.05 -5.93 5.99
CA GLU A 65 -7.26 -6.13 5.21
C GLU A 65 -8.16 -4.90 5.41
N PRO A 66 -8.69 -4.28 4.35
CA PRO A 66 -9.54 -3.12 4.51
C PRO A 66 -10.74 -3.52 5.37
N ASP A 67 -11.04 -2.69 6.36
CA ASP A 67 -12.22 -2.87 7.18
C ASP A 67 -13.46 -2.96 6.28
N VAL A 68 -14.39 -3.86 6.62
CA VAL A 68 -15.64 -4.06 5.88
C VAL A 68 -16.35 -2.71 5.64
N GLU A 69 -16.19 -1.76 6.56
CA GLU A 69 -16.77 -0.43 6.53
C GLU A 69 -16.16 0.50 5.45
N ASP A 70 -14.88 0.31 5.11
CA ASP A 70 -14.21 1.04 4.00
C ASP A 70 -14.60 0.47 2.63
N VAL A 71 -14.83 -0.84 2.56
CA VAL A 71 -15.38 -1.48 1.36
C VAL A 71 -16.79 -0.95 1.07
N VAL A 72 -17.62 -0.82 2.11
CA VAL A 72 -18.98 -0.28 2.00
C VAL A 72 -18.97 1.17 1.50
N ARG A 73 -18.10 2.03 2.05
CA ARG A 73 -17.98 3.44 1.61
C ARG A 73 -17.63 3.56 0.13
N ARG A 74 -16.70 2.74 -0.39
CA ARG A 74 -16.31 2.74 -1.81
C ARG A 74 -17.45 2.30 -2.75
N VAL A 75 -18.26 1.32 -2.34
CA VAL A 75 -19.42 0.85 -3.13
C VAL A 75 -20.52 1.91 -3.21
N TYR A 76 -20.78 2.63 -2.12
CA TYR A 76 -21.76 3.72 -2.14
C TYR A 76 -21.28 4.94 -2.95
N ALA A 77 -19.97 5.23 -2.96
CA ALA A 77 -19.39 6.31 -3.76
C ALA A 77 -19.42 6.02 -5.27
N ALA A 78 -19.26 4.76 -5.68
CA ALA A 78 -19.26 4.35 -7.10
C ALA A 78 -20.66 4.22 -7.72
N ARG A 79 -21.73 4.31 -6.91
CA ARG A 79 -23.13 4.14 -7.35
C ARG A 79 -23.86 5.47 -7.60
N ARG A 80 -23.14 6.59 -7.69
CA ARG A 80 -23.70 7.92 -7.94
C ARG A 80 -23.31 8.46 -9.30
#